data_AF-A0A0C2CM39-F1
#
_entry.id   AF-A0A0C2CM39-F1
#
_cell.length_a   1.000
_cell.length_b   1.000
_cell.length_c   1.000
_cell.angle_alpha   90.00
_cell.angle_beta   90.00
_cell.angle_gamma   90.00
#
_symmetry.space_group_name_H-M   'P 1'
#
loop_
_entity.id
_entity.type
_entity.pdbx_description
1 polymer ?
#
loop_
_entity_poly.entity_id
_entity_poly.type
_entity_poly.pdbx_seq_one_letter_code
_entity_poly.pdbx_strand_id
1 'polypeptide(L)'
;MTNTALLVASESLPVVDIDNTIFLQAILFLLLFVVLNSLLFKPWLEVKARRAQQIGGALADATQLRTQAEQSGQEYEQRLAKARDEAMELRSDRRREAELEEAKIVGAARAEANQALDARKQALAQQTEQARGELGGQVSSLANEIAQQILGRSA
;
A
#
# COMPACT_ATOMS: atom_id res chain seq x y z
N MET A 1 -83.97 -67.33 41.59
CA MET A 1 -84.45 -66.10 42.27
C MET A 1 -83.63 -65.97 43.54
N THR A 2 -82.89 -64.93 43.87
CA THR A 2 -82.49 -63.67 43.23
C THR A 2 -81.52 -63.07 44.23
N ASN A 3 -80.31 -62.77 43.76
CA ASN A 3 -79.49 -61.63 44.15
C ASN A 3 -79.02 -61.47 45.62
N THR A 4 -77.71 -61.69 45.82
CA THR A 4 -76.89 -60.85 46.71
C THR A 4 -75.45 -60.78 46.17
N ALA A 5 -75.33 -60.49 44.88
CA ALA A 5 -74.08 -60.14 44.21
C ALA A 5 -73.66 -58.68 44.52
N LEU A 6 -73.76 -58.24 45.78
CA LEU A 6 -73.62 -56.82 46.16
C LEU A 6 -72.87 -56.59 47.48
N LEU A 7 -71.99 -57.51 47.87
CA LEU A 7 -71.06 -57.34 49.00
C LEU A 7 -69.58 -57.41 48.56
N VAL A 8 -69.31 -57.06 47.29
CA VAL A 8 -67.94 -56.80 46.77
C VAL A 8 -67.61 -55.29 46.80
N ALA A 9 -68.43 -54.47 47.44
CA ALA A 9 -68.14 -53.06 47.65
C ALA A 9 -67.73 -52.83 49.11
N SER A 10 -66.51 -52.29 49.30
CA SER A 10 -65.94 -51.77 50.56
C SER A 10 -65.23 -52.74 51.51
N GLU A 11 -64.21 -53.45 51.03
CA GLU A 11 -62.97 -53.55 51.80
C GLU A 11 -62.01 -52.52 51.19
N SER A 12 -61.97 -51.34 51.78
CA SER A 12 -60.93 -50.35 51.49
C SER A 12 -59.60 -51.00 51.84
N LEU A 13 -58.90 -51.52 50.83
CA LEU A 13 -57.47 -51.77 50.97
C LEU A 13 -56.87 -50.49 51.54
N PRO A 14 -56.14 -50.52 52.67
CA PRO A 14 -55.41 -49.36 53.12
C PRO A 14 -54.47 -48.95 51.99
N VAL A 15 -54.84 -47.91 51.24
CA VAL A 15 -54.06 -47.36 50.11
C VAL A 15 -52.74 -46.75 50.60
N VAL A 16 -52.57 -46.65 51.93
CA VAL A 16 -51.35 -46.24 52.59
C VAL A 16 -51.14 -47.09 53.84
N ASP A 17 -50.56 -48.27 53.67
CA ASP A 17 -49.74 -48.84 54.73
C ASP A 17 -48.36 -48.18 54.65
N ILE A 18 -47.92 -47.55 55.75
CA ILE A 18 -46.56 -47.03 55.89
C ILE A 18 -45.65 -48.23 56.15
N ASP A 19 -45.44 -49.02 55.10
CA ASP A 19 -44.63 -50.23 55.12
C ASP A 19 -43.33 -50.04 54.31
N ASN A 20 -42.43 -51.03 54.40
CA ASN A 20 -41.15 -51.10 53.67
C ASN A 20 -41.26 -50.87 52.15
N THR A 21 -42.47 -50.97 51.57
CA THR A 21 -42.81 -50.60 50.20
C THR A 21 -42.58 -49.12 49.89
N ILE A 22 -42.83 -48.19 50.82
CA ILE A 22 -42.54 -46.75 50.62
C ILE A 22 -41.03 -46.54 50.51
N PHE A 23 -40.24 -47.22 51.35
CA PHE A 23 -38.79 -47.17 51.28
C PHE A 23 -38.26 -47.77 49.97
N LEU A 24 -38.82 -48.91 49.54
CA LEU A 24 -38.47 -49.52 48.27
C LEU A 24 -38.84 -48.63 47.07
N GLN A 25 -40.01 -47.99 47.09
CA GLN A 25 -40.45 -47.03 46.07
C GLN A 25 -39.57 -45.78 46.05
N ALA A 26 -39.15 -45.27 47.22
CA ALA A 26 -38.23 -44.14 47.32
C ALA A 26 -36.84 -44.48 46.75
N ILE A 27 -36.33 -45.68 47.02
CA ILE A 27 -35.06 -46.17 46.44
C ILE A 27 -35.17 -46.31 44.92
N LEU A 28 -36.26 -46.90 44.41
CA LEU A 28 -36.52 -47.00 42.97
C LEU A 28 -36.62 -45.63 42.30
N PHE A 29 -37.30 -44.67 42.94
CA PHE A 29 -37.41 -43.31 42.46
C PHE A 29 -36.04 -42.61 42.46
N LEU A 30 -35.24 -42.75 43.52
CA LEU A 30 -33.88 -42.20 43.59
C LEU A 30 -32.97 -42.82 42.52
N LEU A 31 -33.05 -44.12 42.32
CA LEU A 31 -32.28 -44.82 41.30
C LEU A 31 -32.67 -44.34 39.89
N LEU A 32 -33.97 -44.21 39.61
CA LEU A 32 -34.47 -43.64 38.36
C LEU A 32 -34.02 -42.18 38.20
N PHE A 33 -34.09 -41.37 39.25
CA PHE A 33 -33.66 -39.97 39.23
C PHE A 33 -32.17 -39.85 38.93
N VAL A 34 -31.32 -40.68 39.53
CA VAL A 34 -29.88 -40.68 39.27
C VAL A 34 -29.59 -41.08 37.82
N VAL A 35 -30.25 -42.13 37.32
CA VAL A 35 -30.13 -42.56 35.92
C VAL A 35 -30.57 -41.44 34.97
N LEU A 36 -31.73 -40.82 35.22
CA LEU A 36 -32.29 -39.76 34.39
C LEU A 36 -31.45 -38.47 34.44
N ASN A 37 -30.94 -38.11 35.61
CA ASN A 37 -30.03 -36.96 35.77
C ASN A 37 -28.75 -37.14 34.95
N SER A 38 -28.17 -38.35 34.96
CA SER A 38 -26.96 -38.62 34.19
C SER A 38 -27.23 -38.78 32.68
N LEU A 39 -28.35 -39.40 32.29
CA LEU A 39 -28.65 -39.68 30.87
C LEU A 39 -29.31 -38.52 30.13
N LEU A 40 -30.11 -37.68 30.79
CA LEU A 40 -30.89 -36.62 30.12
C LEU A 40 -30.38 -35.22 30.46
N PHE A 41 -30.26 -34.90 31.76
CA PHE A 41 -29.98 -33.52 32.16
C PHE A 41 -28.57 -33.06 31.78
N LYS A 42 -27.56 -33.92 31.98
CA LYS A 42 -26.17 -33.62 31.58
C LYS A 42 -26.01 -33.38 30.08
N PRO A 43 -26.39 -34.30 29.17
CA PRO A 43 -26.21 -34.07 27.74
C PRO A 43 -27.09 -32.92 27.21
N TRP A 44 -28.27 -32.69 27.80
CA TRP A 44 -29.13 -31.58 27.42
C TRP A 44 -28.50 -30.21 27.72
N LEU A 45 -27.88 -30.04 28.89
CA LEU A 45 -27.17 -28.82 29.24
C LEU A 45 -25.93 -28.63 28.36
N GLU A 46 -25.20 -29.71 28.08
CA GLU A 46 -24.01 -29.67 27.25
C GLU A 46 -24.33 -29.23 25.81
N VAL A 47 -25.41 -29.73 25.21
CA VAL A 47 -25.82 -29.32 23.86
C VAL A 47 -26.22 -27.84 23.82
N LYS A 48 -26.92 -27.32 24.86
CA LYS A 48 -27.22 -25.89 24.94
C LYS A 48 -25.95 -25.04 25.06
N ALA A 49 -25.03 -25.44 25.93
CA ALA A 49 -23.75 -24.74 26.11
C ALA A 49 -22.92 -24.75 24.81
N ARG A 50 -22.83 -25.90 24.13
CA ARG A 50 -22.14 -26.02 22.83
C ARG A 50 -22.76 -25.11 21.78
N ARG A 51 -24.09 -25.04 21.67
CA ARG A 51 -24.75 -24.13 20.72
C ARG A 51 -24.48 -22.66 21.05
N ALA A 52 -24.59 -22.27 22.32
CA ALA A 52 -24.30 -20.92 22.76
C ALA A 52 -22.84 -20.53 22.48
N GLN A 53 -21.90 -21.45 22.74
CA GLN A 53 -20.48 -21.26 22.49
C GLN A 53 -20.16 -21.18 20.99
N GLN A 54 -20.77 -22.03 20.15
CA GLN A 54 -20.57 -21.99 18.70
C GLN A 54 -21.09 -20.69 18.08
N ILE A 55 -22.27 -20.22 18.51
CA ILE A 55 -22.84 -18.96 18.02
C ILE A 55 -22.02 -17.77 18.51
N GLY A 56 -21.65 -17.75 19.79
CA GLY A 56 -20.83 -16.68 20.37
C GLY A 56 -19.43 -16.62 19.76
N GLY A 57 -18.80 -17.79 19.56
CA GLY A 57 -17.50 -17.92 18.91
C GLY A 57 -17.55 -17.46 17.46
N ALA A 58 -18.52 -17.94 16.68
CA ALA A 58 -18.67 -17.53 15.28
C ALA A 58 -18.92 -16.02 15.13
N LEU A 59 -19.68 -15.41 16.05
CA LEU A 59 -19.90 -13.97 16.05
C LEU A 59 -18.61 -13.20 16.40
N ALA A 60 -17.88 -13.64 17.42
CA ALA A 60 -16.61 -13.04 17.81
C ALA A 60 -15.57 -13.14 16.67
N ASP A 61 -15.45 -14.31 16.04
CA ASP A 61 -14.57 -14.52 14.89
C ASP A 61 -14.97 -13.63 13.72
N ALA A 62 -16.27 -13.52 13.41
CA ALA A 62 -16.76 -12.65 12.35
C ALA A 62 -16.47 -11.16 12.63
N THR A 63 -16.66 -10.70 13.88
CA THR A 63 -16.31 -9.35 14.28
C THR A 63 -14.80 -9.11 14.17
N GLN A 64 -13.98 -10.03 14.67
CA GLN A 64 -12.53 -9.93 14.58
C GLN A 64 -12.06 -9.87 13.12
N LEU A 65 -12.58 -10.74 12.26
CA LEU A 65 -12.22 -10.78 10.85
C LEU A 65 -12.63 -9.49 10.12
N ARG A 66 -13.81 -8.94 10.46
CA ARG A 66 -14.26 -7.65 9.94
C ARG A 66 -13.36 -6.51 10.40
N THR A 67 -12.99 -6.45 11.68
CA THR A 67 -12.07 -5.42 12.19
C THR A 67 -10.70 -5.54 11.55
N GLN A 68 -10.17 -6.74 11.36
CA GLN A 68 -8.89 -6.96 10.65
C GLN A 68 -8.98 -6.52 9.18
N ALA A 69 -10.09 -6.81 8.51
CA ALA A 69 -10.31 -6.36 7.13
C ALA A 69 -10.40 -4.83 7.03
N GLU A 70 -11.11 -4.19 7.95
CA GLU A 70 -11.20 -2.72 8.03
C GLU A 70 -9.83 -2.09 8.31
N GLN A 71 -9.07 -2.63 9.26
CA GLN A 71 -7.70 -2.19 9.56
C GLN A 71 -6.77 -2.36 8.35
N SER A 72 -6.78 -3.54 7.72
CA SER A 72 -5.97 -3.81 6.53
C SER A 72 -6.36 -2.90 5.36
N GLY A 73 -7.65 -2.58 5.22
CA GLY A 73 -8.15 -1.63 4.22
C GLY A 73 -7.62 -0.23 4.47
N GLN A 74 -7.71 0.26 5.71
CA GLN A 74 -7.17 1.57 6.09
C GLN A 74 -5.65 1.64 5.90
N GLU A 75 -4.91 0.62 6.30
CA GLU A 75 -3.46 0.57 6.06
C GLU A 75 -3.13 0.59 4.57
N TYR A 76 -3.87 -0.14 3.75
CA TYR A 76 -3.69 -0.16 2.31
C TYR A 76 -3.93 1.21 1.68
N GLU A 77 -5.03 1.88 2.05
CA GLU A 77 -5.34 3.24 1.59
C GLU A 77 -4.26 4.24 2.02
N GLN A 78 -3.79 4.16 3.27
CA GLN A 78 -2.72 5.02 3.76
C GLN A 78 -1.40 4.80 3.01
N ARG A 79 -1.03 3.53 2.75
CA ARG A 79 0.17 3.20 1.96
C ARG A 79 0.04 3.70 0.52
N LEU A 80 -1.14 3.59 -0.07
CA LEU A 80 -1.39 4.08 -1.42
C LEU A 80 -1.32 5.61 -1.49
N ALA A 81 -1.86 6.32 -0.49
CA ALA A 81 -1.74 7.77 -0.39
C ALA A 81 -0.28 8.21 -0.26
N LYS A 82 0.47 7.61 0.68
CA LYS A 82 1.90 7.88 0.85
C LYS A 82 2.71 7.62 -0.42
N ALA A 83 2.48 6.48 -1.08
CA ALA A 83 3.18 6.16 -2.33
C ALA A 83 2.87 7.16 -3.45
N ARG A 84 1.65 7.71 -3.50
CA ARG A 84 1.29 8.77 -4.45
C ARG A 84 2.00 10.08 -4.13
N ASP A 85 2.04 10.47 -2.87
CA ASP A 85 2.72 11.69 -2.43
C ASP A 85 4.23 11.60 -2.68
N GLU A 86 4.86 10.49 -2.30
CA GLU A 86 6.28 10.21 -2.59
C GLU A 86 6.58 10.22 -4.09
N ALA A 87 5.71 9.64 -4.92
CA ALA A 87 5.87 9.66 -6.37
C ALA A 87 5.74 11.08 -6.96
N MET A 88 4.83 11.91 -6.43
CA MET A 88 4.69 13.30 -6.85
C MET A 88 5.90 14.14 -6.44
N GLU A 89 6.39 13.95 -5.21
CA GLU A 89 7.59 14.61 -4.70
C GLU A 89 8.82 14.21 -5.53
N LEU A 90 9.05 12.92 -5.74
CA LEU A 90 10.14 12.42 -6.57
C LEU A 90 10.07 12.97 -8.00
N ARG A 91 8.87 13.02 -8.60
CA ARG A 91 8.69 13.59 -9.94
C ARG A 91 9.00 15.09 -9.97
N SER A 92 8.58 15.83 -8.95
CA SER A 92 8.85 17.26 -8.81
C SER A 92 10.35 17.52 -8.67
N ASP A 93 11.03 16.76 -7.82
CA ASP A 93 12.46 16.91 -7.60
C ASP A 93 13.28 16.53 -8.82
N ARG A 94 12.95 15.42 -9.48
CA ARG A 94 13.59 15.03 -10.75
C ARG A 94 13.40 16.07 -11.84
N ARG A 95 12.22 16.70 -11.90
CA ARG A 95 11.95 17.78 -12.86
C ARG A 95 12.80 19.02 -12.54
N ARG A 96 12.89 19.40 -11.27
CA ARG A 96 13.74 20.53 -10.84
C ARG A 96 15.21 20.26 -11.12
N GLU A 97 15.69 19.06 -10.84
CA GLU A 97 17.06 18.61 -11.14
C GLU A 97 17.33 18.67 -12.65
N ALA A 98 16.41 18.18 -13.47
CA ALA A 98 16.52 18.26 -14.93
C ALA A 98 16.53 19.71 -15.45
N GLU A 99 15.66 20.59 -14.93
CA GLU A 99 15.63 22.01 -15.32
C GLU A 99 16.93 22.73 -14.94
N LEU A 100 17.52 22.41 -13.78
CA LEU A 100 18.81 22.95 -13.36
C LEU A 100 19.96 22.46 -14.25
N GLU A 101 19.99 21.17 -14.57
CA GLU A 101 21.03 20.61 -15.43
C GLU A 101 20.89 21.12 -16.88
N GLU A 102 19.66 21.26 -17.39
CA GLU A 102 19.39 21.90 -18.68
C GLU A 102 19.91 23.34 -18.70
N ALA A 103 19.57 24.15 -17.68
CA ALA A 103 20.03 25.52 -17.57
C ALA A 103 21.57 25.61 -17.51
N LYS A 104 22.22 24.65 -16.84
CA LYS A 104 23.69 24.57 -16.75
C LYS A 104 24.31 24.20 -18.09
N ILE A 105 23.79 23.19 -18.79
CA ILE A 105 24.28 22.77 -20.10
C ILE A 105 24.10 23.88 -21.13
N VAL A 106 22.91 24.50 -21.19
CA VAL A 106 22.63 25.61 -22.09
C VAL A 106 23.50 26.83 -21.76
N GLY A 107 23.70 27.12 -20.47
CA GLY A 107 24.58 28.19 -20.01
C GLY A 107 26.04 27.97 -20.42
N ALA A 108 26.56 26.76 -20.22
CA ALA A 108 27.91 26.38 -20.63
C ALA A 108 28.08 26.46 -22.16
N ALA A 109 27.14 25.92 -22.93
CA ALA A 109 27.17 25.97 -24.39
C ALA A 109 27.13 27.41 -24.92
N ARG A 110 26.33 28.30 -24.30
CA ARG A 110 26.31 29.72 -24.65
C ARG A 110 27.63 30.42 -24.32
N ALA A 111 28.23 30.11 -23.17
CA ALA A 111 29.52 30.67 -22.77
C ALA A 111 30.63 30.23 -23.75
N GLU A 112 30.68 28.95 -24.11
CA GLU A 112 31.62 28.40 -25.09
C GLU A 112 31.42 29.02 -26.48
N ALA A 113 30.18 29.16 -26.94
CA ALA A 113 29.87 29.81 -28.20
C ALA A 113 30.32 31.27 -28.23
N ASN A 114 30.11 32.01 -27.14
CA ASN A 114 30.58 33.40 -27.02
C ASN A 114 32.11 33.48 -27.03
N GLN A 115 32.81 32.62 -26.29
CA GLN A 115 34.27 32.54 -26.30
C GLN A 115 34.81 32.21 -27.70
N ALA A 116 34.20 31.26 -28.39
CA ALA A 116 34.57 30.91 -29.76
C ALA A 116 34.35 32.09 -30.73
N LEU A 117 33.24 32.81 -30.61
CA LEU A 117 32.96 34.00 -31.42
C LEU A 117 33.98 35.11 -31.17
N ASP A 118 34.33 35.37 -29.91
CA ASP A 118 35.31 36.41 -29.57
C ASP A 118 36.72 36.03 -30.05
N ALA A 119 37.13 34.77 -29.91
CA ALA A 119 38.37 34.27 -30.47
C ALA A 119 38.42 34.41 -32.00
N ARG A 120 37.31 34.09 -32.70
CA ARG A 120 37.20 34.25 -34.17
C ARG A 120 37.27 35.72 -34.58
N LYS A 121 36.63 36.63 -33.84
CA LYS A 121 36.72 38.09 -34.10
C LYS A 121 38.15 38.60 -33.93
N GLN A 122 38.85 38.18 -32.89
CA GLN A 122 40.25 38.55 -32.67
C GLN A 122 41.16 38.02 -33.79
N ALA A 123 40.98 36.75 -34.19
CA ALA A 123 41.73 36.17 -35.30
C ALA A 123 41.45 36.91 -36.62
N LEU A 124 40.20 37.27 -36.90
CA LEU A 124 39.82 38.03 -38.10
C LEU A 124 40.45 39.43 -38.10
N ALA A 125 40.48 40.10 -36.95
CA ALA A 125 41.13 41.40 -36.81
C ALA A 125 42.64 41.30 -37.09
N GLN A 126 43.32 40.29 -36.55
CA GLN A 126 44.74 40.04 -36.80
C GLN A 126 45.03 39.72 -38.27
N GLN A 127 44.21 38.87 -38.90
CA GLN A 127 44.33 38.54 -40.33
C GLN A 127 44.12 39.77 -41.22
N THR A 128 43.17 40.64 -40.87
CA THR A 128 42.92 41.88 -41.60
C THR A 128 44.13 42.82 -41.50
N GLU A 129 44.74 42.93 -40.32
CA GLU A 129 45.93 43.76 -40.12
C GLU A 129 47.15 43.21 -40.88
N GLN A 130 47.36 41.89 -40.85
CA GLN A 130 48.41 41.22 -41.64
C GLN A 130 48.21 41.45 -43.14
N ALA A 131 47.01 41.22 -43.66
CA ALA A 131 46.70 41.44 -45.07
C ALA A 131 46.89 42.92 -45.49
N ARG A 132 46.55 43.88 -44.62
CA ARG A 132 46.84 45.31 -44.86
C ARG A 132 48.34 45.60 -44.92
N GLY A 133 49.13 45.03 -44.01
CA GLY A 133 50.58 45.16 -44.02
C GLY A 133 51.21 44.58 -45.28
N GLU A 134 50.78 43.39 -45.69
CA GLU A 134 51.24 42.74 -46.93
C GLU A 134 50.89 43.55 -48.17
N LEU A 135 49.64 44.05 -48.28
CA LEU A 135 49.22 44.91 -49.37
C LEU A 135 50.02 46.22 -49.40
N GLY A 136 50.29 46.83 -48.25
CA GLY A 136 51.14 48.03 -48.16
C GLY A 136 52.55 47.78 -48.70
N GLY A 137 53.18 46.66 -48.31
CA GLY A 137 54.49 46.25 -48.82
C GLY A 137 54.49 45.99 -50.33
N GLN A 138 53.46 45.30 -50.84
CA GLN A 138 53.29 45.04 -52.27
C GLN A 138 53.09 46.34 -53.07
N VAL A 139 52.32 47.29 -52.55
CA VAL A 139 52.12 48.61 -53.18
C VAL A 139 53.43 49.39 -53.23
N SER A 140 54.22 49.42 -52.15
CA SER A 140 55.54 50.07 -52.17
C SER A 140 56.51 49.40 -53.15
N SER A 141 56.52 48.07 -53.24
CA SER A 141 57.32 47.33 -54.21
C SER A 141 56.92 47.68 -55.65
N LEU A 142 55.62 47.65 -55.95
CA LEU A 142 55.09 47.95 -57.28
C LEU A 142 55.35 49.41 -57.67
N ALA A 143 55.23 50.35 -56.72
CA ALA A 143 55.55 51.75 -56.94
C ALA A 143 57.04 51.95 -57.27
N ASN A 144 57.94 51.22 -56.61
CA ASN A 144 59.38 51.26 -56.90
C ASN A 144 59.71 50.66 -58.28
N GLU A 145 59.08 49.54 -58.65
CA GLU A 145 59.20 48.97 -60.00
C GLU A 145 58.76 49.97 -61.07
N ILE A 146 57.59 50.60 -60.89
CA ILE A 146 57.10 51.63 -61.82
C ILE A 146 58.06 52.82 -61.88
N ALA A 147 58.55 53.30 -60.74
CA ALA A 147 59.50 54.41 -60.69
C ALA A 147 60.83 54.06 -61.39
N GLN A 148 61.35 52.84 -61.21
CA GLN A 148 62.54 52.35 -61.93
C GLN A 148 62.28 52.25 -63.45
N GLN A 149 61.10 51.79 -63.87
CA GLN A 149 60.74 51.70 -65.29
C GLN A 149 60.68 53.07 -65.97
N ILE A 150 60.24 54.11 -65.23
CA ILE A 150 60.08 55.48 -65.73
C ILE A 150 61.41 56.25 -65.67
N LEU A 151 62.15 56.20 -64.55
CA LEU A 151 63.43 56.91 -64.39
C LEU A 151 64.61 56.20 -65.06
N GLY A 152 64.58 54.87 -65.16
CA GLY A 152 65.61 54.07 -65.84
C GLY A 152 65.61 54.18 -67.36
N ARG A 153 64.64 54.90 -67.94
CA ARG A 153 64.56 55.18 -69.39
C ARG A 153 65.12 56.55 -69.79
N SER A 154 65.86 57.19 -68.88
CA SER A 154 66.57 58.45 -69.15
C SER A 154 68.09 58.27 -69.05
N ALA A 155 68.64 57.37 -69.86
CA ALA A 155 70.04 57.36 -70.31
C ALA A 155 70.14 56.54 -71.59
#